data_AF-A0A836WDP6-F1
#
_entry.id   AF-A0A836WDP6-F1
#
_cell.length_a   1.000
_cell.length_b   1.000
_cell.length_c   1.000
_cell.angle_alpha   90.00
_cell.angle_beta   90.00
_cell.angle_gamma   90.00
#
_symmetry.space_group_name_H-M   'P 1'
#
loop_
_entity.id
_entity.type
_entity.pdbx_description
1 polymer ?
#
loop_
_entity_poly.entity_id
_entity_poly.type
_entity_poly.pdbx_seq_one_letter_code
_entity_poly.pdbx_strand_id
1 'polypeptide(L)'
;MSNNRDEFPQKVKEILRARVANRCSYPHCRVPTTGPTTLPDKVNNIGKAAHICAAAKGGPRYDPTMTKQQRKSIDNAIWLCSNCSTIIDNDETVYTVELLKKWKHKAEDRANKEIGNKLPDNNETINTLTTAFSGQSTMILHNAIPNVCQAISNRYELLDPRLDVETSYFNKTTHFSISAKESVETKIQVDKKYKNEFLDKYINLLEHGETLNIPSDAITITGSKLLEELTQNVKKGQFSFIPTLEKPAIQKIWVFDPDNHLTKHIDDIQGKVILGTKSFSFKGTLFNELLFISYRKYLQSDENLNIKFKIDFTKWNKIQLAFLPYFDSLYHFFEHLKKGWELNTKLEINGLEILRGGITSCEYPELFCDYYAILNFIHRVKVVCQYLNISINFQSDFSYSAELYEQILEIYNIISNDGEVRHRDISESATFTLIVGSDLDNLHRMTNSSCIKLEQTEANKIKLFGQELVLPLLSISLTNVSPKIKQNITSIKSGDKIEVECVPNKGCEYILKLL
;
A
#
# COMPACT_ATOMS: atom_id res chain seq x y z
N MET A 1 -58.56 49.72 -34.64
CA MET A 1 -57.44 50.66 -34.43
C MET A 1 -56.33 50.30 -35.40
N SER A 2 -56.07 51.14 -36.41
CA SER A 2 -55.05 50.90 -37.43
C SER A 2 -53.66 50.85 -36.79
N ASN A 3 -53.05 49.66 -36.78
CA ASN A 3 -51.77 49.39 -36.15
C ASN A 3 -50.67 50.22 -36.85
N ASN A 4 -50.25 51.34 -36.24
CA ASN A 4 -49.31 52.31 -36.82
C ASN A 4 -47.84 51.84 -36.77
N ARG A 5 -47.62 50.54 -36.56
CA ARG A 5 -46.29 49.91 -36.50
C ARG A 5 -45.90 49.33 -37.85
N ASP A 6 -44.69 49.65 -38.28
CA ASP A 6 -44.10 49.08 -39.50
C ASP A 6 -43.59 47.65 -39.27
N GLU A 7 -44.52 46.71 -39.18
CA GLU A 7 -44.24 45.28 -38.98
C GLU A 7 -43.58 44.61 -40.19
N PHE A 8 -42.68 43.65 -39.92
CA PHE A 8 -42.01 42.85 -40.94
C PHE A 8 -43.00 41.93 -41.68
N PRO A 9 -42.95 41.85 -43.02
CA PRO A 9 -43.68 40.84 -43.79
C PRO A 9 -43.31 39.41 -43.36
N GLN A 10 -44.24 38.47 -43.48
CA GLN A 10 -44.03 37.07 -43.09
C GLN A 10 -42.80 36.46 -43.77
N LYS A 11 -42.63 36.71 -45.08
CA LYS A 11 -41.45 36.29 -45.85
C LYS A 11 -40.13 36.80 -45.26
N VAL A 12 -40.09 38.02 -44.73
CA VAL A 12 -38.89 38.58 -44.08
C VAL A 12 -38.59 37.82 -42.78
N LYS A 13 -39.61 37.51 -41.97
CA LYS A 13 -39.44 36.75 -40.72
C LYS A 13 -38.90 35.33 -41.00
N GLU A 14 -39.40 34.69 -42.04
CA GLU A 14 -38.98 33.35 -42.47
C GLU A 14 -37.54 33.32 -42.97
N ILE A 15 -37.16 34.28 -43.83
CA ILE A 15 -35.78 34.40 -44.30
C ILE A 15 -34.85 34.73 -43.12
N LEU A 16 -35.23 35.66 -42.26
CA LEU A 16 -34.42 36.11 -41.14
C LEU A 16 -34.08 34.96 -40.18
N ARG A 17 -35.07 34.15 -39.78
CA ARG A 17 -34.83 32.99 -38.90
C ARG A 17 -33.98 31.92 -39.59
N ALA A 18 -34.18 31.70 -40.90
CA ALA A 18 -33.44 30.70 -41.66
C ALA A 18 -31.95 31.07 -41.79
N ARG A 19 -31.65 32.36 -41.98
CA ARG A 19 -30.27 32.89 -42.07
C ARG A 19 -29.43 32.64 -40.82
N VAL A 20 -30.06 32.37 -39.68
CA VAL A 20 -29.39 32.09 -38.40
C VAL A 20 -29.72 30.68 -37.88
N ALA A 21 -30.08 29.76 -38.77
CA ALA A 21 -30.43 28.37 -38.45
C ALA A 21 -31.50 28.23 -37.35
N ASN A 22 -32.47 29.14 -37.32
CA ASN A 22 -33.53 29.24 -36.29
C ASN A 22 -33.00 29.39 -34.85
N ARG A 23 -31.82 30.00 -34.66
CA ARG A 23 -31.22 30.24 -33.34
C ARG A 23 -31.22 31.72 -32.97
N CYS A 24 -31.30 32.00 -31.67
CA CYS A 24 -31.19 33.36 -31.15
C CYS A 24 -29.85 34.00 -31.55
N SER A 25 -29.88 35.21 -32.12
CA SER A 25 -28.67 35.92 -32.54
C SER A 25 -27.84 36.52 -31.40
N TYR A 26 -28.34 36.51 -30.16
CA TYR A 26 -27.55 36.95 -29.00
C TYR A 26 -26.36 35.99 -28.77
N PRO A 27 -25.09 36.46 -28.79
CA PRO A 27 -23.90 35.60 -28.80
C PRO A 27 -23.81 34.56 -27.68
N HIS A 28 -24.36 34.85 -26.50
CA HIS A 28 -24.28 33.96 -25.34
C HIS A 28 -25.53 33.09 -25.13
N CYS A 29 -26.60 33.29 -25.91
CA CYS A 29 -27.84 32.51 -25.77
C CYS A 29 -27.93 31.39 -26.81
N ARG A 30 -27.96 31.72 -28.10
CA ARG A 30 -27.97 30.76 -29.23
C ARG A 30 -29.01 29.63 -29.18
N VAL A 31 -30.02 29.73 -28.32
CA VAL A 31 -31.02 28.67 -28.15
C VAL A 31 -31.77 28.44 -29.46
N PRO A 32 -32.09 27.17 -29.81
CA PRO A 32 -33.06 26.88 -30.86
C PRO A 32 -34.39 27.56 -30.52
N THR A 33 -34.97 28.23 -31.50
CA THR A 33 -36.21 28.99 -31.32
C THR A 33 -37.41 28.32 -31.95
N THR A 34 -37.20 27.24 -32.71
CA THR A 34 -38.27 26.46 -33.36
C THR A 34 -38.09 24.99 -33.02
N GLY A 35 -39.19 24.31 -32.72
CA GLY A 35 -39.23 22.87 -32.44
C GLY A 35 -40.58 22.26 -32.81
N PRO A 36 -40.73 20.94 -32.72
CA PRO A 36 -41.99 20.28 -33.00
C PRO A 36 -43.05 20.63 -31.96
N THR A 37 -44.33 20.54 -32.35
CA THR A 37 -45.43 20.35 -31.41
C THR A 37 -45.86 18.89 -31.42
N THR A 38 -46.85 18.52 -30.62
CA THR A 38 -47.50 17.19 -30.71
C THR A 38 -48.26 16.98 -32.03
N LEU A 39 -48.57 18.06 -32.76
CA LEU A 39 -49.24 18.01 -34.05
C LEU A 39 -48.21 18.07 -35.20
N PRO A 40 -48.21 17.12 -36.16
CA PRO A 40 -47.19 17.04 -37.21
C PRO A 40 -47.11 18.25 -38.16
N ASP A 41 -48.21 18.96 -38.35
CA ASP A 41 -48.35 20.12 -39.24
C ASP A 41 -48.04 21.46 -38.54
N LYS A 42 -47.67 21.44 -37.25
CA LYS A 42 -47.42 22.63 -36.44
C LYS A 42 -46.05 22.63 -35.80
N VAL A 43 -45.48 23.84 -35.72
CA VAL A 43 -44.21 24.10 -35.05
C VAL A 43 -44.43 24.97 -33.81
N ASN A 44 -43.68 24.67 -32.75
CA ASN A 44 -43.53 25.56 -31.62
C ASN A 44 -42.46 26.59 -31.99
N ASN A 45 -42.74 27.88 -31.81
CA ASN A 45 -41.79 28.94 -32.13
C ASN A 45 -41.76 29.99 -31.02
N ILE A 46 -40.60 30.12 -30.37
CA ILE A 46 -40.35 31.13 -29.32
C ILE A 46 -39.51 32.31 -29.83
N GLY A 47 -39.18 32.33 -31.12
CA GLY A 47 -38.38 33.35 -31.77
C GLY A 47 -39.21 34.52 -32.29
N LYS A 48 -38.59 35.70 -32.32
CA LYS A 48 -39.18 36.95 -32.80
C LYS A 48 -38.20 37.65 -33.74
N ALA A 49 -38.73 38.23 -34.81
CA ALA A 49 -38.02 39.21 -35.61
C ALA A 49 -38.11 40.57 -34.89
N ALA A 50 -37.06 40.91 -34.15
CA ALA A 50 -36.97 42.17 -33.43
C ALA A 50 -36.41 43.26 -34.35
N HIS A 51 -36.92 44.47 -34.19
CA HIS A 51 -36.42 45.66 -34.88
C HIS A 51 -35.14 46.15 -34.22
N ILE A 52 -34.09 46.41 -34.99
CA ILE A 52 -32.87 47.04 -34.51
C ILE A 52 -33.16 48.52 -34.18
N CYS A 53 -33.76 49.24 -35.12
CA CYS A 53 -34.37 50.55 -34.92
C CYS A 53 -35.91 50.42 -34.96
N ALA A 54 -36.62 50.99 -33.97
CA ALA A 54 -38.05 50.74 -33.77
C ALA A 54 -38.96 50.93 -35.00
N ALA A 55 -40.02 50.12 -35.04
CA ALA A 55 -41.05 50.12 -36.08
C ALA A 55 -41.94 51.38 -36.12
N ALA A 56 -41.93 52.20 -35.07
CA ALA A 56 -42.75 53.39 -34.93
C ALA A 56 -42.13 54.37 -33.93
N LYS A 57 -42.53 55.64 -34.02
CA LYS A 57 -42.11 56.70 -33.11
C LYS A 57 -42.45 56.33 -31.66
N GLY A 58 -41.50 56.56 -30.75
CA GLY A 58 -41.63 56.24 -29.32
C GLY A 58 -41.23 54.82 -28.93
N GLY A 59 -40.78 53.98 -29.88
CA GLY A 59 -40.15 52.70 -29.57
C GLY A 59 -38.63 52.79 -29.40
N PRO A 60 -37.98 51.72 -28.90
CA PRO A 60 -36.54 51.71 -28.64
C PRO A 60 -35.70 51.99 -29.88
N ARG A 61 -34.68 52.84 -29.74
CA ARG A 61 -33.74 53.22 -30.83
C ARG A 61 -34.46 53.72 -32.10
N TYR A 62 -35.58 54.44 -31.96
CA TYR A 62 -36.31 54.96 -33.12
C TYR A 62 -35.47 55.98 -33.91
N ASP A 63 -35.27 55.73 -35.20
CA ASP A 63 -34.59 56.65 -36.11
C ASP A 63 -35.63 57.36 -37.01
N PRO A 64 -35.83 58.69 -36.85
CA PRO A 64 -36.80 59.46 -37.63
C PRO A 64 -36.41 59.59 -39.11
N THR A 65 -35.15 59.34 -39.48
CA THR A 65 -34.67 59.45 -40.86
C THR A 65 -34.99 58.21 -41.70
N MET A 66 -35.35 57.09 -41.06
CA MET A 66 -35.69 55.85 -41.75
C MET A 66 -37.05 55.97 -42.46
N THR A 67 -37.12 55.49 -43.71
CA THR A 67 -38.38 55.31 -44.42
C THR A 67 -39.15 54.10 -43.91
N LYS A 68 -40.44 54.02 -44.25
CA LYS A 68 -41.27 52.85 -43.97
C LYS A 68 -40.71 51.57 -44.61
N GLN A 69 -40.14 51.65 -45.82
CA GLN A 69 -39.49 50.48 -46.44
C GLN A 69 -38.25 50.06 -45.65
N GLN A 70 -37.43 51.01 -45.20
CA GLN A 70 -36.22 50.72 -44.42
C GLN A 70 -36.55 50.11 -43.06
N ARG A 71 -37.59 50.60 -42.35
CA ARG A 71 -38.03 50.02 -41.07
C ARG A 71 -38.48 48.57 -41.20
N LYS A 72 -39.06 48.19 -42.34
CA LYS A 72 -39.50 46.83 -42.67
C LYS A 72 -38.44 45.98 -43.37
N SER A 73 -37.24 46.53 -43.65
CA SER A 73 -36.17 45.78 -44.30
C SER A 73 -35.60 44.72 -43.37
N ILE A 74 -35.15 43.60 -43.95
CA ILE A 74 -34.40 42.58 -43.22
C ILE A 74 -33.12 43.16 -42.60
N ASP A 75 -32.55 44.22 -43.17
CA ASP A 75 -31.35 44.89 -42.65
C ASP A 75 -31.60 45.54 -41.28
N ASN A 76 -32.85 45.93 -41.01
CA ASN A 76 -33.28 46.46 -39.72
C ASN A 76 -33.79 45.37 -38.76
N ALA A 77 -33.63 44.09 -39.11
CA ALA A 77 -34.18 42.97 -38.34
C ALA A 77 -33.09 42.07 -37.75
N ILE A 78 -33.30 41.61 -36.51
CA ILE A 78 -32.50 40.59 -35.83
C ILE A 78 -33.42 39.50 -35.27
N TRP A 79 -33.01 38.23 -35.38
CA TRP A 79 -33.79 37.11 -34.85
C TRP A 79 -33.38 36.79 -33.40
N LEU A 80 -34.31 36.90 -32.46
CA LEU A 80 -34.05 36.66 -31.04
C LEU A 80 -35.10 35.74 -30.44
N CYS A 81 -34.75 35.00 -29.38
CA CYS A 81 -35.78 34.36 -28.56
C CYS A 81 -36.59 35.42 -27.81
N SER A 82 -37.81 35.05 -27.37
CA SER A 82 -38.73 35.95 -26.70
C SER A 82 -38.12 36.65 -25.48
N ASN A 83 -37.22 35.99 -24.73
CA ASN A 83 -36.52 36.59 -23.60
C ASN A 83 -35.51 37.64 -24.06
N CYS A 84 -34.63 37.29 -25.00
CA CYS A 84 -33.61 38.21 -25.50
C CYS A 84 -34.22 39.41 -26.24
N SER A 85 -35.34 39.23 -26.96
CA SER A 85 -36.03 40.37 -27.59
C SER A 85 -36.52 41.38 -26.56
N THR A 86 -37.05 40.92 -25.43
CA THR A 86 -37.54 41.81 -24.37
C THR A 86 -36.37 42.51 -23.68
N ILE A 87 -35.26 41.79 -23.42
CA ILE A 87 -34.07 42.34 -22.78
C ILE A 87 -33.49 43.51 -23.59
N ILE A 88 -33.37 43.37 -24.92
CA ILE A 88 -32.78 44.43 -25.75
C ILE A 88 -33.65 45.68 -25.84
N ASP A 89 -34.98 45.53 -25.71
CA ASP A 89 -35.92 46.64 -25.79
C ASP A 89 -36.04 47.39 -24.45
N ASN A 90 -35.82 46.71 -23.33
CA ASN A 90 -35.84 47.31 -21.99
C ASN A 90 -34.61 48.17 -21.66
N ASP A 91 -33.48 47.95 -22.34
CA ASP A 91 -32.22 48.68 -22.10
C ASP A 91 -31.55 49.13 -23.41
N GLU A 92 -32.16 50.11 -24.06
CA GLU A 92 -31.65 50.62 -25.34
C GLU A 92 -30.28 51.29 -25.26
N THR A 93 -29.87 51.73 -24.06
CA THR A 93 -28.57 52.37 -23.83
C THR A 93 -27.43 51.36 -23.87
N VAL A 94 -27.64 50.17 -23.32
CA VAL A 94 -26.65 49.07 -23.37
C VAL A 94 -26.70 48.39 -24.74
N TYR A 95 -27.89 48.18 -25.30
CA TYR A 95 -28.08 47.46 -26.55
C TYR A 95 -28.24 48.41 -27.74
N THR A 96 -27.14 49.05 -28.14
CA THR A 96 -27.12 50.02 -29.26
C THR A 96 -27.39 49.39 -30.63
N VAL A 97 -27.74 50.23 -31.62
CA VAL A 97 -27.94 49.82 -33.01
C VAL A 97 -26.71 49.11 -33.58
N GLU A 98 -25.51 49.64 -33.31
CA GLU A 98 -24.24 49.09 -33.78
C GLU A 98 -23.99 47.69 -33.19
N LEU A 99 -24.28 47.52 -31.89
CA LEU A 99 -24.11 46.24 -31.21
C LEU A 99 -25.06 45.18 -31.78
N LEU A 100 -26.33 45.53 -32.01
CA LEU A 100 -27.31 44.61 -32.56
C LEU A 100 -26.99 44.24 -34.02
N LYS A 101 -26.51 45.19 -34.84
CA LYS A 101 -25.99 44.89 -36.19
C LYS A 101 -24.79 43.93 -36.12
N LYS A 102 -23.87 44.13 -35.17
CA LYS A 102 -22.74 43.22 -34.94
C LYS A 102 -23.20 41.82 -34.53
N TRP A 103 -24.24 41.70 -33.69
CA TRP A 103 -24.81 40.42 -33.31
C TRP A 103 -25.46 39.70 -34.48
N LYS A 104 -26.24 40.43 -35.31
CA LYS A 104 -26.83 39.91 -36.54
C LYS A 104 -25.74 39.32 -37.45
N HIS A 105 -24.70 40.08 -37.79
CA HIS A 105 -23.61 39.61 -38.63
C HIS A 105 -22.90 38.38 -38.05
N LYS A 106 -22.53 38.41 -36.76
CA LYS A 106 -21.90 37.25 -36.10
C LYS A 106 -22.81 36.02 -36.07
N ALA A 107 -24.12 36.19 -35.97
CA ALA A 107 -25.06 35.08 -35.97
C ALA A 107 -25.15 34.43 -37.36
N GLU A 108 -25.19 35.24 -38.41
CA GLU A 108 -25.17 34.76 -39.81
C GLU A 108 -23.84 34.09 -40.15
N ASP A 109 -22.70 34.68 -39.76
CA ASP A 109 -21.36 34.07 -39.96
C ASP A 109 -21.23 32.71 -39.27
N ARG A 110 -21.77 32.58 -38.04
CA ARG A 110 -21.78 31.31 -37.32
C ARG A 110 -22.66 30.29 -38.00
N ALA A 111 -23.88 30.68 -38.38
CA ALA A 111 -24.78 29.78 -39.09
C ALA A 111 -24.12 29.26 -40.37
N ASN A 112 -23.42 30.13 -41.13
CA ASN A 112 -22.68 29.72 -42.32
C ASN A 112 -21.56 28.71 -42.01
N LYS A 113 -20.82 28.91 -40.91
CA LYS A 113 -19.79 27.96 -40.46
C LYS A 113 -20.35 26.63 -39.96
N GLU A 114 -21.60 26.60 -39.50
CA GLU A 114 -22.27 25.40 -38.98
C GLU A 114 -22.92 24.54 -40.07
N ILE A 115 -23.12 25.09 -41.28
CA ILE A 115 -23.67 24.33 -42.40
C ILE A 115 -22.78 23.10 -42.67
N GLY A 116 -23.39 21.92 -42.69
CA GLY A 116 -22.71 20.65 -42.96
C GLY A 116 -21.94 20.05 -41.78
N ASN A 117 -21.85 20.77 -40.64
CA ASN A 117 -21.15 20.30 -39.45
C ASN A 117 -22.12 19.71 -38.42
N LYS A 118 -21.71 18.63 -37.75
CA LYS A 118 -22.47 18.06 -36.64
C LYS A 118 -22.46 19.03 -35.45
N LEU A 119 -23.61 19.19 -34.80
CA LEU A 119 -23.67 19.91 -33.53
C LEU A 119 -23.01 19.05 -32.45
N PRO A 120 -22.31 19.66 -31.48
CA PRO A 120 -21.68 18.91 -30.41
C PRO A 120 -22.72 18.10 -29.64
N ASP A 121 -22.55 16.78 -29.53
CA ASP A 121 -23.36 15.97 -28.63
C ASP A 121 -23.02 16.34 -27.17
N ASN A 122 -23.97 16.18 -26.24
CA ASN A 122 -23.71 16.40 -24.82
C ASN A 122 -22.58 15.50 -24.30
N ASN A 123 -22.37 14.32 -24.94
CA ASN A 123 -21.25 13.44 -24.64
C ASN A 123 -19.91 13.91 -25.27
N GLU A 124 -19.93 14.74 -26.32
CA GLU A 124 -18.71 15.18 -27.03
C GLU A 124 -17.87 16.17 -26.21
N THR A 125 -18.48 16.97 -25.34
CA THR A 125 -17.71 17.90 -24.48
C THR A 125 -16.96 17.16 -23.37
N ILE A 126 -17.58 16.12 -22.81
CA ILE A 126 -16.94 15.18 -21.88
C ILE A 126 -15.85 14.41 -22.64
N ASN A 127 -16.15 13.89 -23.83
CA ASN A 127 -15.18 13.17 -24.65
C ASN A 127 -14.01 14.05 -25.10
N THR A 128 -14.18 15.36 -25.31
CA THR A 128 -13.10 16.29 -25.69
C THR A 128 -12.13 16.52 -24.53
N LEU A 129 -12.64 16.68 -23.30
CA LEU A 129 -11.83 16.70 -22.08
C LEU A 129 -11.18 15.33 -21.83
N THR A 130 -11.91 14.23 -22.01
CA THR A 130 -11.39 12.86 -21.94
C THR A 130 -10.30 12.64 -22.99
N THR A 131 -10.42 13.18 -24.20
CA THR A 131 -9.43 13.07 -25.29
C THR A 131 -8.15 13.84 -24.97
N ALA A 132 -8.30 15.06 -24.42
CA ALA A 132 -7.17 15.88 -23.97
C ALA A 132 -6.38 15.22 -22.83
N PHE A 133 -7.03 14.38 -22.01
CA PHE A 133 -6.37 13.59 -20.96
C PHE A 133 -5.90 12.19 -21.40
N SER A 134 -6.54 11.56 -22.40
CA SER A 134 -6.33 10.13 -22.71
C SER A 134 -5.74 9.80 -24.08
N GLY A 135 -5.66 10.75 -25.00
CA GLY A 135 -4.90 10.59 -26.24
C GLY A 135 -5.45 9.65 -27.32
N GLN A 136 -6.59 8.95 -27.17
CA GLN A 136 -7.26 8.26 -28.30
C GLN A 136 -8.66 7.72 -27.94
N SER A 137 -9.56 7.67 -28.94
CA SER A 137 -10.94 7.19 -28.80
C SER A 137 -11.06 5.67 -28.63
N THR A 138 -12.08 5.31 -27.85
CA THR A 138 -12.78 4.02 -27.69
C THR A 138 -12.00 2.82 -27.17
N MET A 139 -12.22 2.62 -25.86
CA MET A 139 -12.14 1.38 -25.08
C MET A 139 -10.75 0.76 -24.95
N ILE A 140 -9.98 1.19 -23.93
CA ILE A 140 -9.79 0.40 -22.70
C ILE A 140 -9.47 1.32 -21.49
N LEU A 141 -10.32 1.31 -20.44
CA LEU A 141 -10.15 2.13 -19.23
C LEU A 141 -8.84 1.84 -18.47
N HIS A 142 -8.25 0.65 -18.62
CA HIS A 142 -6.97 0.32 -17.96
C HIS A 142 -5.81 1.21 -18.46
N ASN A 143 -5.92 1.76 -19.68
CA ASN A 143 -4.92 2.66 -20.24
C ASN A 143 -5.11 4.12 -19.84
N ALA A 144 -6.22 4.48 -19.17
CA ALA A 144 -6.47 5.89 -18.82
C ALA A 144 -5.38 6.45 -17.88
N ILE A 145 -5.01 5.70 -16.84
CA ILE A 145 -3.94 6.12 -15.92
C ILE A 145 -2.57 6.13 -16.63
N PRO A 146 -2.12 5.04 -17.30
CA PRO A 146 -0.89 5.05 -18.08
C PRO A 146 -0.82 6.19 -19.11
N ASN A 147 -1.91 6.47 -19.84
CA ASN A 147 -1.93 7.53 -20.85
C ASN A 147 -1.82 8.92 -20.23
N VAL A 148 -2.51 9.18 -19.11
CA VAL A 148 -2.37 10.44 -18.37
C VAL A 148 -0.94 10.60 -17.86
N CYS A 149 -0.37 9.55 -17.26
CA CYS A 149 1.02 9.53 -16.82
C CYS A 149 1.97 9.83 -17.99
N GLN A 150 1.82 9.16 -19.13
CA GLN A 150 2.64 9.39 -20.32
C GLN A 150 2.47 10.82 -20.87
N ALA A 151 1.26 11.36 -20.90
CA ALA A 151 1.00 12.72 -21.36
C ALA A 151 1.67 13.77 -20.46
N ILE A 152 1.64 13.55 -19.14
CA ILE A 152 2.32 14.42 -18.16
C ILE A 152 3.83 14.33 -18.33
N SER A 153 4.39 13.12 -18.44
CA SER A 153 5.80 12.88 -18.74
C SER A 153 6.24 13.63 -20.01
N ASN A 154 5.55 13.42 -21.12
CA ASN A 154 5.85 14.08 -22.40
C ASN A 154 5.77 15.61 -22.28
N ARG A 155 4.81 16.13 -21.51
CA ARG A 155 4.69 17.58 -21.28
C ARG A 155 5.91 18.13 -20.52
N TYR A 156 6.35 17.44 -19.47
CA TYR A 156 7.51 17.88 -18.71
C TYR A 156 8.80 17.77 -19.52
N GLU A 157 8.98 16.69 -20.29
CA GLU A 157 10.12 16.55 -21.21
C GLU A 157 10.14 17.63 -22.30
N LEU A 158 8.97 18.11 -22.77
CA LEU A 158 8.91 19.25 -23.69
C LEU A 158 9.38 20.57 -23.04
N LEU A 159 9.25 20.71 -21.72
CA LEU A 159 9.72 21.90 -21.01
C LEU A 159 11.24 21.91 -20.85
N ASP A 160 11.85 20.73 -20.67
CA ASP A 160 13.30 20.57 -20.67
C ASP A 160 13.72 19.20 -21.28
N PRO A 161 14.02 19.15 -22.60
CA PRO A 161 14.34 17.91 -23.31
C PRO A 161 15.60 17.19 -22.83
N ARG A 162 16.40 17.85 -21.98
CA ARG A 162 17.63 17.30 -21.39
C ARG A 162 17.34 16.37 -20.21
N LEU A 163 16.10 16.37 -19.72
CA LEU A 163 15.61 15.52 -18.64
C LEU A 163 14.67 14.44 -19.19
N ASP A 164 14.74 13.26 -18.60
CA ASP A 164 13.77 12.18 -18.76
C ASP A 164 12.79 12.22 -17.61
N VAL A 165 11.49 12.04 -17.88
CA VAL A 165 10.47 12.07 -16.83
C VAL A 165 9.57 10.85 -16.92
N GLU A 166 9.56 10.04 -15.87
CA GLU A 166 8.58 8.98 -15.69
C GLU A 166 7.56 9.39 -14.63
N THR A 167 6.28 9.35 -14.99
CA THR A 167 5.18 9.68 -14.09
C THR A 167 4.44 8.40 -13.70
N SER A 168 4.16 8.22 -12.41
CA SER A 168 3.33 7.10 -11.94
C SER A 168 2.33 7.56 -10.88
N TYR A 169 1.24 6.79 -10.71
CA TYR A 169 0.23 7.04 -9.69
C TYR A 169 -0.02 5.78 -8.87
N PHE A 170 0.23 5.86 -7.57
CA PHE A 170 0.04 4.76 -6.63
C PHE A 170 -0.30 5.30 -5.25
N ASN A 171 -1.10 4.59 -4.45
CA ASN A 171 -1.48 5.02 -3.09
C ASN A 171 -2.04 6.45 -2.98
N LYS A 172 -2.79 6.89 -3.99
CA LYS A 172 -3.36 8.24 -4.10
C LYS A 172 -2.34 9.38 -4.23
N THR A 173 -1.08 9.06 -4.55
CA THR A 173 -0.02 10.03 -4.79
C THR A 173 0.56 9.89 -6.20
N THR A 174 0.88 11.03 -6.81
CA THR A 174 1.59 11.10 -8.10
C THR A 174 3.09 11.18 -7.82
N HIS A 175 3.87 10.31 -8.46
CA HIS A 175 5.34 10.30 -8.35
C HIS A 175 5.94 10.69 -9.69
N PHE A 176 6.95 11.56 -9.64
CA PHE A 176 7.76 11.95 -10.78
C PHE A 176 9.17 11.44 -10.55
N SER A 177 9.64 10.55 -11.42
CA SER A 177 11.05 10.16 -11.49
C SER A 177 11.69 10.99 -12.58
N ILE A 178 12.71 11.77 -12.22
CA ILE A 178 13.39 12.70 -13.12
C ILE A 178 14.86 12.33 -13.18
N SER A 179 15.36 12.06 -14.38
CA SER A 179 16.77 11.73 -14.60
C SER A 179 17.37 12.60 -15.71
N ALA A 180 18.68 12.87 -15.64
CA ALA A 180 19.34 13.72 -16.63
C ALA A 180 19.84 12.86 -17.80
N LYS A 181 19.47 13.21 -19.04
CA LYS A 181 20.00 12.61 -20.27
C LYS A 181 21.40 13.13 -20.59
N GLU A 182 21.72 14.34 -20.12
CA GLU A 182 23.00 15.01 -20.23
C GLU A 182 23.26 15.89 -18.99
N SER A 183 24.40 16.59 -18.95
CA SER A 183 24.72 17.49 -17.84
C SER A 183 23.81 18.72 -17.86
N VAL A 184 23.05 18.93 -16.77
CA VAL A 184 22.13 20.06 -16.61
C VAL A 184 22.54 20.90 -15.41
N GLU A 185 23.04 22.11 -15.67
CA GLU A 185 23.39 23.06 -14.61
C GLU A 185 22.11 23.67 -14.02
N THR A 186 21.94 23.56 -12.69
CA THR A 186 20.79 24.11 -11.96
C THR A 186 21.24 24.80 -10.68
N LYS A 187 20.40 25.70 -10.16
CA LYS A 187 20.61 26.36 -8.87
C LYS A 187 19.45 26.03 -7.95
N ILE A 188 19.78 25.43 -6.81
CA ILE A 188 18.82 25.10 -5.75
C ILE A 188 18.89 26.18 -4.68
N GLN A 189 17.80 26.90 -4.48
CA GLN A 189 17.60 27.80 -3.36
C GLN A 189 16.83 27.06 -2.27
N VAL A 190 17.33 27.11 -1.04
CA VAL A 190 16.72 26.45 0.11
C VAL A 190 16.18 27.52 1.05
N ASP A 191 14.93 27.38 1.49
CA ASP A 191 14.35 28.26 2.49
C ASP A 191 15.14 28.20 3.80
N LYS A 192 15.33 29.36 4.44
CA LYS A 192 16.15 29.53 5.64
C LYS A 192 15.75 28.58 6.77
N LYS A 193 14.46 28.25 6.90
CA LYS A 193 13.92 27.29 7.88
C LYS A 193 14.56 25.91 7.75
N TYR A 194 14.82 25.45 6.53
CA TYR A 194 15.29 24.10 6.24
C TYR A 194 16.80 24.03 5.95
N LYS A 195 17.52 25.15 6.06
CA LYS A 195 18.94 25.24 5.68
C LYS A 195 19.81 24.15 6.31
N ASN A 196 19.76 24.00 7.63
CA ASN A 196 20.63 23.05 8.33
C ASN A 196 20.26 21.60 7.99
N GLU A 197 18.97 21.27 8.02
CA GLU A 197 18.45 19.95 7.65
C GLU A 197 18.84 19.56 6.22
N PHE A 198 18.70 20.49 5.26
CA PHE A 198 19.07 20.24 3.88
C PHE A 198 20.57 20.02 3.73
N LEU A 199 21.41 20.85 4.36
CA LEU A 199 22.87 20.70 4.32
C LEU A 199 23.32 19.35 4.88
N ASP A 200 22.82 18.96 6.06
CA ASP A 200 23.17 17.69 6.69
C ASP A 200 22.78 16.50 5.80
N LYS A 201 21.55 16.51 5.26
CA LYS A 201 21.10 15.44 4.36
C LYS A 201 21.82 15.44 3.01
N TYR A 202 22.23 16.61 2.50
CA TYR A 202 23.00 16.74 1.26
C TYR A 202 24.41 16.18 1.43
N ILE A 203 25.06 16.45 2.57
CA ILE A 203 26.34 15.83 2.92
C ILE A 203 26.16 14.32 3.00
N ASN A 204 25.13 13.81 3.69
CA ASN A 204 24.90 12.36 3.79
C ASN A 204 24.58 11.70 2.44
N LEU A 205 23.91 12.39 1.52
CA LEU A 205 23.69 11.90 0.17
C LEU A 205 25.02 11.68 -0.57
N LEU A 206 25.93 12.66 -0.50
CA LEU A 206 27.23 12.57 -1.19
C LEU A 206 28.19 11.60 -0.48
N GLU A 207 28.31 11.68 0.84
CA GLU A 207 29.28 10.92 1.61
C GLU A 207 28.87 9.47 1.84
N HIS A 208 27.55 9.22 1.95
CA HIS A 208 27.01 7.94 2.38
C HIS A 208 25.96 7.34 1.46
N GLY A 209 25.58 8.03 0.37
CA GLY A 209 24.55 7.56 -0.54
C GLY A 209 23.15 7.52 0.08
N GLU A 210 22.87 8.36 1.09
CA GLU A 210 21.55 8.44 1.70
C GLU A 210 20.59 9.29 0.86
N THR A 211 19.36 8.83 0.63
CA THR A 211 18.36 9.63 -0.07
C THR A 211 18.05 10.92 0.71
N LEU A 212 18.25 12.08 0.08
CA LEU A 212 17.86 13.37 0.65
C LEU A 212 16.37 13.58 0.42
N ASN A 213 15.61 13.62 1.51
CA ASN A 213 14.18 13.89 1.49
C ASN A 213 13.90 15.28 2.08
N ILE A 214 13.20 16.14 1.34
CA ILE A 214 12.84 17.49 1.79
C ILE A 214 11.42 17.87 1.34
N PRO A 215 10.64 18.62 2.15
CA PRO A 215 9.34 19.13 1.71
C PRO A 215 9.43 19.93 0.41
N SER A 216 8.39 19.88 -0.43
CA SER A 216 8.41 20.58 -1.72
C SER A 216 8.43 22.10 -1.60
N ASP A 217 7.94 22.65 -0.49
CA ASP A 217 7.99 24.08 -0.17
C ASP A 217 9.35 24.55 0.38
N ALA A 218 10.29 23.63 0.63
CA ALA A 218 11.59 23.94 1.20
C ALA A 218 12.61 24.43 0.16
N ILE A 219 12.41 24.12 -1.11
CA ILE A 219 13.38 24.40 -2.18
C ILE A 219 12.72 25.03 -3.40
N THR A 220 13.48 25.86 -4.09
CA THR A 220 13.16 26.34 -5.44
C THR A 220 14.35 26.03 -6.33
N ILE A 221 14.10 25.40 -7.48
CA ILE A 221 15.13 25.02 -8.43
C ILE A 221 14.99 25.90 -9.66
N THR A 222 16.09 26.47 -10.13
CA THR A 222 16.17 27.32 -11.32
C THR A 222 17.22 26.79 -12.29
N GLY A 223 17.08 27.11 -13.57
CA GLY A 223 17.97 26.62 -14.65
C GLY A 223 17.36 25.48 -15.48
N SER A 224 16.15 25.05 -15.13
CA SER A 224 15.32 24.11 -15.89
C SER A 224 13.86 24.53 -15.77
N LYS A 225 13.20 24.82 -16.90
CA LYS A 225 11.78 25.22 -16.90
C LYS A 225 10.88 24.15 -16.28
N LEU A 226 11.25 22.88 -16.46
CA LEU A 226 10.58 21.72 -15.87
C LEU A 226 10.64 21.78 -14.34
N LEU A 227 11.85 21.90 -13.78
CA LEU A 227 12.05 21.92 -12.33
C LEU A 227 11.50 23.20 -11.68
N GLU A 228 11.55 24.32 -12.40
CA GLU A 228 10.89 25.58 -12.00
C GLU A 228 9.38 25.40 -11.89
N GLU A 229 8.74 24.79 -12.91
CA GLU A 229 7.31 24.54 -12.91
C GLU A 229 6.88 23.59 -11.77
N LEU A 230 7.66 22.54 -11.50
CA LEU A 230 7.40 21.61 -10.40
C LEU A 230 7.54 22.31 -9.04
N THR A 231 8.63 23.04 -8.80
CA THR A 231 8.89 23.67 -7.50
C THR A 231 7.94 24.84 -7.21
N GLN A 232 7.43 25.53 -8.22
CA GLN A 232 6.47 26.64 -8.03
C GLN A 232 5.02 26.17 -7.81
N ASN A 233 4.61 25.09 -8.50
CA ASN A 233 3.21 24.65 -8.48
C ASN A 233 2.92 23.55 -7.45
N VAL A 234 3.92 22.75 -7.05
CA VAL A 234 3.73 21.66 -6.08
C VAL A 234 3.98 22.17 -4.66
N LYS A 235 2.93 22.71 -4.03
CA LYS A 235 3.01 23.26 -2.66
C LYS A 235 2.86 22.24 -1.54
N LYS A 236 2.40 21.01 -1.85
CA LYS A 236 2.24 19.93 -0.87
C LYS A 236 2.81 18.64 -1.46
N GLY A 237 4.04 18.33 -1.10
CA GLY A 237 4.76 17.15 -1.57
C GLY A 237 6.14 17.05 -0.93
N GLN A 238 6.97 16.19 -1.50
CA GLN A 238 8.34 15.94 -1.04
C GLN A 238 9.24 15.76 -2.27
N PHE A 239 10.40 16.41 -2.27
CA PHE A 239 11.49 16.11 -3.19
C PHE A 239 12.43 15.09 -2.56
N SER A 240 12.80 14.09 -3.37
CA SER A 240 13.72 13.03 -2.99
C SER A 240 14.89 13.02 -3.97
N PHE A 241 16.10 13.34 -3.50
CA PHE A 241 17.32 13.21 -4.28
C PHE A 241 17.92 11.84 -3.99
N ILE A 242 17.97 11.00 -5.01
CA ILE A 242 18.37 9.60 -4.92
C ILE A 242 19.85 9.51 -5.30
N PRO A 243 20.67 8.69 -4.60
CA PRO A 243 22.05 8.44 -4.98
C PRO A 243 22.14 7.83 -6.40
N THR A 244 23.09 8.32 -7.20
CA THR A 244 23.27 7.87 -8.59
C THR A 244 24.13 6.61 -8.72
N LEU A 245 24.98 6.34 -7.73
CA LEU A 245 25.92 5.23 -7.75
C LEU A 245 25.33 4.00 -7.03
N GLU A 246 24.43 3.32 -7.72
CA GLU A 246 23.88 2.03 -7.30
C GLU A 246 24.39 0.92 -8.21
N LYS A 247 24.82 -0.20 -7.62
CA LYS A 247 25.25 -1.40 -8.34
C LYS A 247 24.56 -2.64 -7.78
N PRO A 248 24.00 -3.52 -8.63
CA PRO A 248 23.60 -4.86 -8.20
C PRO A 248 24.78 -5.57 -7.54
N ALA A 249 24.51 -6.25 -6.43
CA ALA A 249 25.51 -6.94 -5.65
C ALA A 249 24.92 -8.20 -5.02
N ILE A 250 25.78 -9.18 -4.79
CA ILE A 250 25.41 -10.44 -4.15
C ILE A 250 26.17 -10.55 -2.84
N GLN A 251 25.44 -10.68 -1.74
CA GLN A 251 26.03 -11.05 -0.46
C GLN A 251 25.89 -12.56 -0.29
N LYS A 252 27.00 -13.23 -0.01
CA LYS A 252 27.04 -14.66 0.31
C LYS A 252 27.34 -14.81 1.79
N ILE A 253 26.58 -15.68 2.47
CA ILE A 253 26.83 -16.05 3.85
C ILE A 253 26.86 -17.57 3.99
N TRP A 254 27.68 -18.06 4.91
CA TRP A 254 27.74 -19.46 5.28
C TRP A 254 28.13 -19.60 6.74
N VAL A 255 27.74 -20.70 7.34
CA VAL A 255 28.15 -21.07 8.70
C VAL A 255 29.18 -22.18 8.64
N PHE A 256 30.17 -22.12 9.54
CA PHE A 256 31.27 -23.07 9.64
C PHE A 256 31.32 -23.68 11.05
N ASP A 257 31.34 -25.00 11.12
CA ASP A 257 31.54 -25.76 12.35
C ASP A 257 33.04 -25.87 12.64
N PRO A 258 33.57 -25.22 13.68
CA PRO A 258 34.99 -25.29 14.01
C PRO A 258 35.40 -26.68 14.51
N ASP A 259 34.49 -27.44 15.11
CA ASP A 259 34.79 -28.74 15.72
C ASP A 259 34.81 -29.86 14.67
N ASN A 260 33.85 -29.84 13.74
CA ASN A 260 33.68 -30.88 12.71
C ASN A 260 34.16 -30.47 11.31
N HIS A 261 34.64 -29.23 11.14
CA HIS A 261 35.05 -28.66 9.85
C HIS A 261 33.98 -28.73 8.76
N LEU A 262 32.71 -28.58 9.14
CA LEU A 262 31.57 -28.61 8.23
C LEU A 262 31.16 -27.19 7.83
N THR A 263 30.96 -26.98 6.52
CA THR A 263 30.45 -25.71 6.00
C THR A 263 29.03 -25.89 5.46
N LYS A 264 28.13 -24.98 5.83
CA LYS A 264 26.78 -24.90 5.27
C LYS A 264 26.52 -23.53 4.68
N HIS A 265 26.29 -23.50 3.37
CA HIS A 265 25.89 -22.30 2.66
C HIS A 265 24.38 -22.09 2.78
N ILE A 266 23.98 -20.82 2.83
CA ILE A 266 22.61 -20.41 2.53
C ILE A 266 22.56 -19.85 1.09
N ASP A 267 21.36 -19.66 0.57
CA ASP A 267 21.14 -19.06 -0.74
C ASP A 267 21.73 -17.64 -0.86
N ASP A 268 22.07 -17.25 -2.08
CA ASP A 268 22.69 -15.96 -2.40
C ASP A 268 21.73 -14.79 -2.13
N ILE A 269 22.13 -13.87 -1.24
CA ILE A 269 21.34 -12.68 -0.90
C ILE A 269 21.51 -11.65 -2.01
N GLN A 270 20.43 -11.46 -2.77
CA GLN A 270 20.37 -10.49 -3.85
C GLN A 270 20.16 -9.10 -3.27
N GLY A 271 20.98 -8.15 -3.69
CA GLY A 271 20.93 -6.80 -3.16
C GLY A 271 21.58 -5.78 -4.06
N LYS A 272 21.78 -4.61 -3.47
CA LYS A 272 22.35 -3.44 -4.13
C LYS A 272 23.36 -2.81 -3.19
N VAL A 273 24.49 -2.40 -3.76
CA VAL A 273 25.44 -1.51 -3.10
C VAL A 273 25.16 -0.09 -3.55
N ILE A 274 25.05 0.81 -2.59
CA ILE A 274 24.93 2.25 -2.80
C ILE A 274 26.23 2.88 -2.32
N LEU A 275 26.93 3.57 -3.24
CA LEU A 275 28.22 4.18 -2.99
C LEU A 275 28.06 5.66 -2.60
N GLY A 276 28.79 6.08 -1.58
CA GLY A 276 29.10 7.47 -1.27
C GLY A 276 30.62 7.67 -1.23
N THR A 277 31.05 8.93 -1.13
CA THR A 277 32.49 9.26 -1.17
C THR A 277 33.28 8.78 0.05
N LYS A 278 32.62 8.55 1.20
CA LYS A 278 33.25 8.08 2.44
C LYS A 278 32.82 6.69 2.88
N SER A 279 31.69 6.18 2.38
CA SER A 279 31.19 4.86 2.74
C SER A 279 30.37 4.26 1.62
N PHE A 280 30.20 2.94 1.65
CA PHE A 280 29.13 2.29 0.90
C PHE A 280 28.16 1.60 1.84
N SER A 281 26.93 1.41 1.37
CA SER A 281 25.94 0.59 2.06
C SER A 281 25.50 -0.56 1.18
N PHE A 282 25.20 -1.69 1.81
CA PHE A 282 24.56 -2.83 1.17
C PHE A 282 23.16 -2.99 1.73
N LYS A 283 22.20 -3.27 0.86
CA LYS A 283 20.85 -3.72 1.24
C LYS A 283 20.48 -4.89 0.34
N GLY A 284 20.15 -6.01 0.95
CA GLY A 284 19.77 -7.22 0.23
C GLY A 284 18.71 -8.03 0.97
N THR A 285 18.07 -8.92 0.22
CA THR A 285 17.01 -9.78 0.72
C THR A 285 17.21 -11.21 0.27
N LEU A 286 16.68 -12.14 1.06
CA LEU A 286 16.68 -13.57 0.77
C LEU A 286 15.28 -14.15 1.03
N PHE A 287 14.99 -15.30 0.42
CA PHE A 287 13.76 -16.07 0.66
C PHE A 287 12.49 -15.26 0.43
N ASN A 288 12.40 -14.60 -0.73
CA ASN A 288 11.27 -13.75 -1.11
C ASN A 288 10.96 -12.66 -0.08
N GLU A 289 11.99 -11.90 0.31
CA GLU A 289 11.91 -10.81 1.30
C GLU A 289 11.55 -11.28 2.72
N LEU A 290 11.79 -12.54 3.06
CA LEU A 290 11.63 -13.03 4.44
C LEU A 290 12.81 -12.61 5.32
N LEU A 291 14.03 -12.63 4.79
CA LEU A 291 15.24 -12.22 5.49
C LEU A 291 15.85 -10.99 4.81
N PHE A 292 16.12 -9.95 5.58
CA PHE A 292 16.76 -8.72 5.14
C PHE A 292 18.12 -8.58 5.81
N ILE A 293 19.11 -8.17 5.02
CA ILE A 293 20.45 -7.85 5.50
C ILE A 293 20.81 -6.45 5.03
N SER A 294 21.33 -5.64 5.94
CA SER A 294 21.83 -4.31 5.60
C SER A 294 22.98 -3.88 6.48
N TYR A 295 23.89 -3.09 5.92
CA TYR A 295 25.02 -2.52 6.64
C TYR A 295 25.60 -1.32 5.92
N ARG A 296 26.46 -0.57 6.62
CA ARG A 296 27.30 0.49 6.07
C ARG A 296 28.76 0.21 6.41
N LYS A 297 29.63 0.25 5.41
CA LYS A 297 31.08 0.18 5.58
C LYS A 297 31.71 1.51 5.18
N TYR A 298 32.43 2.11 6.13
CA TYR A 298 33.23 3.30 5.89
C TYR A 298 34.55 2.91 5.20
N LEU A 299 34.92 3.63 4.14
CA LEU A 299 36.06 3.28 3.27
C LEU A 299 37.43 3.48 3.94
N GLN A 300 37.50 4.38 4.93
CA GLN A 300 38.74 4.74 5.64
C GLN A 300 38.76 4.25 7.09
N SER A 301 37.77 3.43 7.50
CA SER A 301 37.67 2.92 8.87
C SER A 301 37.95 1.43 8.90
N ASP A 302 38.81 1.01 9.83
CA ASP A 302 39.05 -0.39 10.16
C ASP A 302 38.02 -0.94 11.16
N GLU A 303 36.99 -0.15 11.53
CA GLU A 303 35.93 -0.61 12.41
C GLU A 303 35.22 -1.84 11.87
N ASN A 304 34.85 -2.72 12.81
CA ASN A 304 34.07 -3.91 12.57
C ASN A 304 32.73 -3.54 11.92
N LEU A 305 32.38 -4.29 10.88
CA LEU A 305 31.14 -4.08 10.16
C LEU A 305 29.96 -4.58 10.99
N ASN A 306 29.06 -3.68 11.37
CA ASN A 306 27.80 -4.07 12.00
C ASN A 306 26.76 -4.44 10.93
N ILE A 307 26.48 -5.74 10.81
CA ILE A 307 25.48 -6.28 9.88
C ILE A 307 24.14 -6.41 10.60
N LYS A 308 23.12 -5.71 10.09
CA LYS A 308 21.76 -5.79 10.59
C LYS A 308 21.00 -6.91 9.89
N PHE A 309 20.46 -7.83 10.68
CA PHE A 309 19.57 -8.91 10.24
C PHE A 309 18.14 -8.62 10.66
N LYS A 310 17.19 -8.74 9.74
CA LYS A 310 15.76 -8.61 10.02
C LYS A 310 14.97 -9.74 9.38
N ILE A 311 14.16 -10.44 10.16
CA ILE A 311 13.20 -11.43 9.65
C ILE A 311 11.81 -10.79 9.62
N ASP A 312 11.12 -10.91 8.49
CA ASP A 312 9.74 -10.44 8.33
C ASP A 312 8.74 -11.59 8.42
N PHE A 313 8.37 -11.96 9.64
CA PHE A 313 7.39 -13.01 9.90
C PHE A 313 6.00 -12.71 9.29
N THR A 314 5.70 -11.47 8.90
CA THR A 314 4.40 -11.15 8.27
C THR A 314 4.23 -11.84 6.92
N LYS A 315 5.34 -12.23 6.26
CA LYS A 315 5.34 -13.03 5.02
C LYS A 315 4.69 -14.40 5.18
N TRP A 316 4.61 -14.90 6.41
CA TRP A 316 3.98 -16.18 6.74
C TRP A 316 2.52 -16.06 7.19
N ASN A 317 1.97 -14.84 7.28
CA ASN A 317 0.59 -14.65 7.74
C ASN A 317 -0.39 -15.41 6.84
N LYS A 318 -1.31 -16.15 7.48
CA LYS A 318 -2.34 -16.97 6.84
C LYS A 318 -1.83 -18.20 6.06
N ILE A 319 -0.52 -18.47 6.09
CA ILE A 319 0.03 -19.71 5.56
C ILE A 319 -0.10 -20.81 6.62
N GLN A 320 -0.47 -22.02 6.20
CA GLN A 320 -0.51 -23.18 7.08
C GLN A 320 0.88 -23.48 7.64
N LEU A 321 0.98 -23.73 8.95
CA LEU A 321 2.26 -23.98 9.63
C LEU A 321 3.09 -25.09 9.00
N ALA A 322 2.44 -26.16 8.51
CA ALA A 322 3.13 -27.27 7.85
C ALA A 322 3.94 -26.82 6.62
N PHE A 323 3.48 -25.78 5.92
CA PHE A 323 3.98 -25.37 4.60
C PHE A 323 4.62 -23.98 4.60
N LEU A 324 5.15 -23.51 5.74
CA LEU A 324 5.85 -22.23 5.81
C LEU A 324 7.06 -22.21 4.83
N PRO A 325 7.06 -21.31 3.82
CA PRO A 325 8.15 -21.25 2.84
C PRO A 325 9.47 -20.90 3.52
N TYR A 326 10.54 -21.62 3.13
CA TYR A 326 11.92 -21.42 3.61
C TYR A 326 12.13 -21.54 5.12
N PHE A 327 11.15 -22.08 5.86
CA PHE A 327 11.23 -22.21 7.32
C PHE A 327 12.43 -23.05 7.76
N ASP A 328 12.60 -24.25 7.21
CA ASP A 328 13.66 -25.17 7.64
C ASP A 328 15.06 -24.59 7.37
N SER A 329 15.26 -23.96 6.20
CA SER A 329 16.51 -23.28 5.86
C SER A 329 16.85 -22.18 6.85
N LEU A 330 15.86 -21.37 7.24
CA LEU A 330 16.03 -20.28 8.20
C LEU A 330 16.26 -20.81 9.62
N TYR A 331 15.48 -21.80 10.05
CA TYR A 331 15.60 -22.45 11.35
C TYR A 331 16.99 -23.05 11.55
N HIS A 332 17.46 -23.88 10.61
CA HIS A 332 18.78 -24.52 10.71
C HIS A 332 19.93 -23.52 10.65
N PHE A 333 19.79 -22.43 9.88
CA PHE A 333 20.78 -21.35 9.89
C PHE A 333 20.98 -20.79 11.30
N PHE A 334 19.90 -20.38 11.97
CA PHE A 334 19.97 -19.86 13.34
C PHE A 334 20.30 -20.95 14.38
N GLU A 335 19.91 -22.20 14.14
CA GLU A 335 20.27 -23.34 14.98
C GLU A 335 21.79 -23.57 14.99
N HIS A 336 22.45 -23.52 13.83
CA HIS A 336 23.92 -23.63 13.75
C HIS A 336 24.61 -22.48 14.50
N LEU A 337 24.12 -21.25 14.34
CA LEU A 337 24.64 -20.10 15.11
C LEU A 337 24.48 -20.32 16.62
N LYS A 338 23.33 -20.84 17.07
CA LYS A 338 23.09 -21.17 18.48
C LYS A 338 24.01 -22.27 19.02
N LYS A 339 24.42 -23.21 18.16
CA LYS A 339 25.38 -24.29 18.45
C LYS A 339 26.83 -23.80 18.50
N GLY A 340 27.10 -22.53 18.17
CA GLY A 340 28.44 -21.96 18.24
C GLY A 340 29.22 -22.01 16.93
N TRP A 341 28.58 -22.36 15.82
CA TRP A 341 29.22 -22.30 14.50
C TRP A 341 29.53 -20.86 14.14
N GLU A 342 30.60 -20.60 13.39
CA GLU A 342 31.06 -19.28 12.97
C GLU A 342 30.31 -18.79 11.73
N LEU A 343 29.91 -17.51 11.71
CA LEU A 343 29.24 -16.89 10.57
C LEU A 343 30.27 -16.22 9.68
N ASN A 344 30.33 -16.64 8.42
CA ASN A 344 31.24 -16.10 7.43
C ASN A 344 30.47 -15.42 6.30
N THR A 345 31.08 -14.42 5.68
CA THR A 345 30.42 -13.63 4.66
C THR A 345 31.37 -13.03 3.62
N LYS A 346 30.87 -12.86 2.39
CA LYS A 346 31.52 -12.06 1.35
C LYS A 346 30.52 -11.31 0.48
N LEU A 347 30.93 -10.13 0.01
CA LEU A 347 30.19 -9.28 -0.92
C LEU A 347 30.84 -9.34 -2.30
N GLU A 348 30.04 -9.60 -3.33
CA GLU A 348 30.47 -9.64 -4.72
C GLU A 348 29.72 -8.59 -5.57
N ILE A 349 30.45 -7.89 -6.45
CA ILE A 349 29.88 -7.03 -7.50
C ILE A 349 30.42 -7.53 -8.83
N ASN A 350 29.53 -7.91 -9.77
CA ASN A 350 29.90 -8.49 -11.06
C ASN A 350 30.90 -9.68 -10.94
N GLY A 351 30.76 -10.48 -9.89
CA GLY A 351 31.65 -11.62 -9.60
C GLY A 351 33.00 -11.26 -8.96
N LEU A 352 33.32 -9.97 -8.78
CA LEU A 352 34.51 -9.52 -8.06
C LEU A 352 34.22 -9.42 -6.56
N GLU A 353 35.06 -10.03 -5.74
CA GLU A 353 34.97 -9.92 -4.28
C GLU A 353 35.40 -8.53 -3.82
N ILE A 354 34.49 -7.83 -3.14
CA ILE A 354 34.71 -6.46 -2.65
C ILE A 354 34.99 -6.44 -1.15
N LEU A 355 34.36 -7.35 -0.40
CA LEU A 355 34.48 -7.44 1.04
C LEU A 355 34.37 -8.89 1.48
N ARG A 356 35.13 -9.27 2.49
CA ARG A 356 35.02 -10.55 3.21
C ARG A 356 35.11 -10.29 4.70
N GLY A 357 34.38 -11.08 5.48
CA GLY A 357 34.43 -11.02 6.94
C GLY A 357 33.84 -12.27 7.57
N GLY A 358 33.92 -12.33 8.89
CA GLY A 358 33.29 -13.36 9.70
C GLY A 358 33.11 -12.88 11.14
N ILE A 359 32.24 -13.57 11.87
CA ILE A 359 31.94 -13.31 13.28
C ILE A 359 31.96 -14.65 14.00
N THR A 360 32.66 -14.69 15.14
CA THR A 360 32.74 -15.88 15.99
C THR A 360 31.55 -15.95 16.94
N SER A 361 31.25 -17.13 17.50
CA SER A 361 30.02 -17.32 18.28
C SER A 361 29.92 -16.47 19.55
N CYS A 362 31.05 -16.07 20.14
CA CYS A 362 31.09 -15.21 21.32
C CYS A 362 30.75 -13.73 21.01
N GLU A 363 30.64 -13.38 19.73
CA GLU A 363 30.39 -12.01 19.27
C GLU A 363 28.96 -11.86 18.71
N TYR A 364 28.10 -12.88 18.87
CA TYR A 364 26.75 -12.83 18.33
C TYR A 364 25.85 -11.83 19.04
N PRO A 365 25.11 -10.99 18.29
CA PRO A 365 24.11 -10.11 18.88
C PRO A 365 23.01 -10.91 19.60
N GLU A 366 22.49 -10.40 20.71
CA GLU A 366 21.35 -10.98 21.43
C GLU A 366 20.16 -11.29 20.50
N LEU A 367 19.97 -10.44 19.48
CA LEU A 367 18.94 -10.60 18.45
C LEU A 367 18.98 -11.97 17.75
N PHE A 368 20.15 -12.62 17.61
CA PHE A 368 20.23 -13.96 17.02
C PHE A 368 19.61 -15.02 17.94
N CYS A 369 19.79 -14.88 19.25
CA CYS A 369 19.14 -15.73 20.24
C CYS A 369 17.62 -15.54 20.21
N ASP A 370 17.14 -14.30 20.07
CA ASP A 370 15.71 -14.00 19.95
C ASP A 370 15.08 -14.66 18.72
N TYR A 371 15.72 -14.52 17.55
CA TYR A 371 15.24 -15.17 16.33
C TYR A 371 15.26 -16.69 16.44
N TYR A 372 16.31 -17.28 17.00
CA TYR A 372 16.37 -18.71 17.24
C TYR A 372 15.25 -19.17 18.17
N ALA A 373 15.00 -18.46 19.28
CA ALA A 373 13.95 -18.82 20.24
C ALA A 373 12.56 -18.84 19.58
N ILE A 374 12.24 -17.81 18.77
CA ILE A 374 11.00 -17.73 18.01
C ILE A 374 10.89 -18.88 17.01
N LEU A 375 11.91 -19.10 16.19
CA LEU A 375 11.90 -20.15 15.16
C LEU A 375 11.83 -21.55 15.78
N ASN A 376 12.53 -21.78 16.89
CA ASN A 376 12.51 -23.04 17.63
C ASN A 376 11.15 -23.31 18.27
N PHE A 377 10.48 -22.28 18.80
CA PHE A 377 9.10 -22.42 19.26
C PHE A 377 8.17 -22.81 18.11
N ILE A 378 8.25 -22.14 16.95
CA ILE A 378 7.45 -22.47 15.76
C ILE A 378 7.75 -23.90 15.30
N HIS A 379 9.02 -24.33 15.30
CA HIS A 379 9.41 -25.69 14.93
C HIS A 379 8.70 -26.74 15.82
N ARG A 380 8.72 -26.54 17.14
CA ARG A 380 8.03 -27.44 18.08
C ARG A 380 6.53 -27.48 17.86
N VAL A 381 5.91 -26.32 17.65
CA VAL A 381 4.47 -26.26 17.36
C VAL A 381 4.15 -26.99 16.04
N LYS A 382 4.99 -26.87 15.00
CA LYS A 382 4.83 -27.62 13.75
C LYS A 382 4.83 -29.13 14.00
N VAL A 383 5.78 -29.63 14.79
CA VAL A 383 5.88 -31.06 15.13
C VAL A 383 4.64 -31.54 15.91
N VAL A 384 4.20 -30.78 16.91
CA VAL A 384 2.98 -31.09 17.68
C VAL A 384 1.74 -31.10 16.77
N CYS A 385 1.55 -30.09 15.93
CA CYS A 385 0.41 -30.03 15.02
C CYS A 385 0.42 -31.18 14.01
N GLN A 386 1.60 -31.56 13.50
CA GLN A 386 1.75 -32.67 12.58
C GLN A 386 1.38 -34.01 13.24
N TYR A 387 1.83 -34.24 14.48
CA TYR A 387 1.47 -35.44 15.23
C TYR A 387 -0.05 -35.54 15.46
N LEU A 388 -0.69 -34.41 15.80
CA LEU A 388 -2.13 -34.35 16.02
C LEU A 388 -2.96 -34.34 14.72
N ASN A 389 -2.31 -34.26 13.55
CA ASN A 389 -2.96 -34.06 12.27
C ASN A 389 -3.88 -32.82 12.24
N ILE A 390 -3.44 -31.73 12.88
CA ILE A 390 -4.17 -30.47 12.96
C ILE A 390 -3.51 -29.44 12.06
N SER A 391 -4.32 -28.74 11.27
CA SER A 391 -3.85 -27.65 10.41
C SER A 391 -4.26 -26.31 11.00
N ILE A 392 -3.26 -25.52 11.39
CA ILE A 392 -3.44 -24.12 11.82
C ILE A 392 -2.60 -23.19 10.95
N ASN A 393 -3.11 -21.98 10.77
CA ASN A 393 -2.42 -20.93 10.04
C ASN A 393 -1.51 -20.10 10.97
N PHE A 394 -0.35 -19.70 10.47
CA PHE A 394 0.56 -18.81 11.17
C PHE A 394 0.01 -17.37 11.23
N GLN A 395 0.28 -16.70 12.35
CA GLN A 395 0.01 -15.28 12.57
C GLN A 395 1.21 -14.65 13.28
N SER A 396 1.75 -13.57 12.71
CA SER A 396 2.99 -12.92 13.16
C SER A 396 2.84 -12.09 14.43
N ASP A 397 1.62 -11.72 14.81
CA ASP A 397 1.27 -10.95 16.02
C ASP A 397 1.08 -11.85 17.25
N PHE A 398 1.60 -13.08 17.21
CA PHE A 398 1.53 -14.00 18.32
C PHE A 398 2.47 -13.60 19.46
N SER A 399 2.04 -13.93 20.68
CA SER A 399 2.87 -13.96 21.87
C SER A 399 2.62 -15.28 22.60
N TYR A 400 3.61 -15.76 23.34
CA TYR A 400 3.46 -16.95 24.17
C TYR A 400 3.94 -16.67 25.59
N SER A 401 3.21 -17.21 26.57
CA SER A 401 3.61 -17.22 27.97
C SER A 401 4.65 -18.32 28.22
N ALA A 402 5.35 -18.23 29.34
CA ALA A 402 6.24 -19.32 29.79
C ALA A 402 5.45 -20.64 29.96
N GLU A 403 4.24 -20.59 30.51
CA GLU A 403 3.36 -21.75 30.66
C GLU A 403 3.03 -22.41 29.32
N LEU A 404 2.65 -21.62 28.30
CA LEU A 404 2.35 -22.14 26.97
C LEU A 404 3.59 -22.78 26.32
N TYR A 405 4.76 -22.17 26.51
CA TYR A 405 6.02 -22.71 26.02
C TYR A 405 6.34 -24.06 26.67
N GLU A 406 6.20 -24.19 28.00
CA GLU A 406 6.44 -25.44 28.72
C GLU A 406 5.47 -26.54 28.29
N GLN A 407 4.17 -26.23 28.12
CA GLN A 407 3.18 -27.20 27.63
C GLN A 407 3.53 -27.75 26.25
N ILE A 408 3.96 -26.88 25.32
CA ILE A 408 4.39 -27.31 23.99
C ILE A 408 5.70 -28.09 24.05
N LEU A 409 6.66 -27.67 24.88
CA LEU A 409 7.93 -28.35 25.06
C LEU A 409 7.74 -29.78 25.61
N GLU A 410 6.88 -29.95 26.61
CA GLU A 410 6.56 -31.25 27.20
C GLU A 410 6.04 -32.22 26.14
N ILE A 411 5.00 -31.82 25.39
CA ILE A 411 4.41 -32.66 24.35
C ILE A 411 5.42 -32.94 23.23
N TYR A 412 6.15 -31.91 22.80
CA TYR A 412 7.21 -32.06 21.80
C TYR A 412 8.27 -33.10 22.22
N ASN A 413 8.70 -33.07 23.48
CA ASN A 413 9.68 -34.01 24.01
C ASN A 413 9.12 -35.44 23.99
N ILE A 414 7.84 -35.64 24.36
CA ILE A 414 7.21 -36.96 24.30
C ILE A 414 7.14 -37.47 22.86
N ILE A 415 6.70 -36.64 21.92
CA ILE A 415 6.63 -36.99 20.49
C ILE A 415 8.01 -37.35 19.94
N SER A 416 9.03 -36.57 20.30
CA SER A 416 10.40 -36.76 19.81
C SER A 416 11.09 -38.00 20.37
N ASN A 417 10.53 -38.62 21.42
CA ASN A 417 11.01 -39.86 22.04
C ASN A 417 10.02 -41.02 21.80
N ASP A 418 9.48 -41.15 20.58
CA ASP A 418 8.58 -42.24 20.18
C ASP A 418 7.29 -42.37 21.01
N GLY A 419 6.80 -41.25 21.56
CA GLY A 419 5.54 -41.18 22.28
C GLY A 419 5.62 -41.43 23.78
N GLU A 420 6.82 -41.68 24.35
CA GLU A 420 7.05 -41.73 25.80
C GLU A 420 8.42 -41.15 26.21
N VAL A 421 8.46 -40.47 27.35
CA VAL A 421 9.72 -40.07 28.01
C VAL A 421 9.88 -40.90 29.27
N ARG A 422 11.05 -41.53 29.43
CA ARG A 422 11.36 -42.38 30.58
C ARG A 422 12.58 -41.86 31.32
N HIS A 423 12.40 -41.57 32.60
CA HIS A 423 13.49 -41.25 33.52
C HIS A 423 13.68 -42.41 34.49
N ARG A 424 14.91 -42.95 34.56
CA ARG A 424 15.27 -44.10 35.40
C ARG A 424 16.02 -43.67 36.64
N ASP A 425 16.03 -44.57 37.63
CA ASP A 425 16.79 -44.43 38.87
C ASP A 425 16.46 -43.14 39.64
N ILE A 426 15.17 -42.79 39.65
CA ILE A 426 14.66 -41.65 40.42
C ILE A 426 14.93 -41.90 41.92
N SER A 427 15.58 -40.94 42.58
CA SER A 427 15.95 -41.00 44.00
C SER A 427 15.13 -40.05 44.88
N GLU A 428 14.49 -39.05 44.29
CA GLU A 428 13.67 -38.07 45.00
C GLU A 428 12.20 -38.51 45.08
N SER A 429 11.56 -38.27 46.23
CA SER A 429 10.13 -38.53 46.41
C SER A 429 9.28 -37.56 45.59
N ALA A 430 8.30 -38.08 44.86
CA ALA A 430 7.26 -37.25 44.22
C ALA A 430 6.08 -37.06 45.18
N THR A 431 5.51 -35.86 45.24
CA THR A 431 4.29 -35.60 46.04
C THR A 431 3.16 -35.10 45.15
N PHE A 432 1.93 -35.53 45.48
CA PHE A 432 0.72 -34.99 44.86
C PHE A 432 -0.44 -34.96 45.84
N THR A 433 -1.46 -34.16 45.53
CA THR A 433 -2.67 -34.05 46.36
C THR A 433 -3.83 -34.78 45.71
N LEU A 434 -4.56 -35.60 46.48
CA LEU A 434 -5.80 -36.24 46.07
C LEU A 434 -6.98 -35.68 46.85
N ILE A 435 -8.17 -35.74 46.25
CA ILE A 435 -9.45 -35.53 46.94
C ILE A 435 -10.05 -36.92 47.19
N VAL A 436 -10.38 -37.20 48.45
CA VAL A 436 -10.83 -38.53 48.85
C VAL A 436 -12.28 -38.78 48.40
N GLY A 437 -12.48 -39.87 47.66
CA GLY A 437 -13.80 -40.32 47.20
C GLY A 437 -14.67 -40.91 48.33
N SER A 438 -15.81 -41.49 47.97
CA SER A 438 -16.71 -42.14 48.93
C SER A 438 -16.21 -43.50 49.41
N ASP A 439 -15.32 -44.15 48.65
CA ASP A 439 -14.75 -45.46 48.94
C ASP A 439 -13.33 -45.33 49.51
N LEU A 440 -13.23 -45.44 50.84
CA LEU A 440 -11.97 -45.32 51.60
C LEU A 440 -11.06 -46.55 51.46
N ASP A 441 -11.57 -47.70 51.01
CA ASP A 441 -10.74 -48.90 50.83
C ASP A 441 -9.68 -48.70 49.72
N ASN A 442 -9.95 -47.81 48.78
CA ASN A 442 -9.01 -47.44 47.72
C ASN A 442 -7.74 -46.77 48.27
N LEU A 443 -7.81 -46.08 49.42
CA LEU A 443 -6.64 -45.48 50.07
C LEU A 443 -5.67 -46.56 50.57
N HIS A 444 -6.19 -47.61 51.21
CA HIS A 444 -5.39 -48.73 51.67
C HIS A 444 -4.79 -49.54 50.53
N ARG A 445 -5.53 -49.72 49.43
CA ARG A 445 -5.02 -50.36 48.20
C ARG A 445 -3.89 -49.55 47.57
N MET A 446 -4.03 -48.23 47.51
CA MET A 446 -2.99 -47.33 47.00
C MET A 446 -1.71 -47.41 47.82
N THR A 447 -1.77 -47.39 49.16
CA THR A 447 -0.55 -47.48 50.00
C THR A 447 0.20 -48.81 49.87
N ASN A 448 -0.48 -49.88 49.43
CA ASN A 448 0.12 -51.19 49.18
C ASN A 448 0.56 -51.40 47.72
N SER A 449 0.37 -50.40 46.85
CA SER A 449 0.73 -50.50 45.44
C SER A 449 2.21 -50.19 45.23
N SER A 450 2.85 -50.89 44.29
CA SER A 450 4.23 -50.63 43.86
C SER A 450 4.34 -49.74 42.61
N CYS A 451 3.20 -49.34 42.06
CA CYS A 451 3.08 -48.53 40.86
C CYS A 451 1.91 -47.56 41.02
N ILE A 452 2.09 -46.31 40.61
CA ILE A 452 1.03 -45.32 40.50
C ILE A 452 0.96 -44.86 39.06
N LYS A 453 -0.25 -44.89 38.49
CA LYS A 453 -0.55 -44.33 37.19
C LYS A 453 -1.61 -43.24 37.33
N LEU A 454 -1.31 -42.06 36.81
CA LEU A 454 -2.22 -40.93 36.69
C LEU A 454 -2.51 -40.72 35.20
N GLU A 455 -3.79 -40.68 34.84
CA GLU A 455 -4.23 -40.45 33.47
C GLU A 455 -5.12 -39.21 33.45
N GLN A 456 -4.83 -38.30 32.53
CA GLN A 456 -5.70 -37.16 32.30
C GLN A 456 -7.02 -37.63 31.68
N THR A 457 -8.13 -37.16 32.24
CA THR A 457 -9.48 -37.43 31.73
C THR A 457 -10.01 -36.31 30.84
N GLU A 458 -9.42 -35.11 30.93
CA GLU A 458 -9.80 -33.93 30.17
C GLU A 458 -8.58 -33.34 29.47
N ALA A 459 -8.76 -32.94 28.22
CA ALA A 459 -7.70 -32.39 27.40
C ALA A 459 -7.50 -30.90 27.69
N ASN A 460 -6.24 -30.50 27.83
CA ASN A 460 -5.88 -29.10 27.94
C ASN A 460 -6.12 -28.39 26.62
N LYS A 461 -6.65 -27.16 26.69
CA LYS A 461 -6.86 -26.29 25.54
C LYS A 461 -5.91 -25.11 25.61
N ILE A 462 -5.21 -24.85 24.52
CA ILE A 462 -4.31 -23.72 24.39
C ILE A 462 -4.70 -22.86 23.19
N LYS A 463 -4.27 -21.60 23.19
CA LYS A 463 -4.48 -20.69 22.06
C LYS A 463 -3.15 -20.41 21.37
N LEU A 464 -3.05 -20.76 20.09
CA LEU A 464 -1.87 -20.56 19.25
C LEU A 464 -2.26 -19.87 17.95
N PHE A 465 -1.54 -18.80 17.59
CA PHE A 465 -1.79 -18.05 16.34
C PHE A 465 -3.28 -17.68 16.15
N GLY A 466 -3.92 -17.24 17.24
CA GLY A 466 -5.34 -16.87 17.25
C GLY A 466 -6.33 -18.04 17.25
N GLN A 467 -5.88 -19.29 17.18
CA GLN A 467 -6.69 -20.51 17.05
C GLN A 467 -6.60 -21.37 18.33
N GLU A 468 -7.71 -22.02 18.70
CA GLU A 468 -7.74 -22.96 19.84
C GLU A 468 -7.22 -24.34 19.39
N LEU A 469 -6.30 -24.90 20.16
CA LEU A 469 -5.72 -26.23 19.96
C LEU A 469 -6.02 -27.09 21.18
N VAL A 470 -6.52 -28.31 20.95
CA VAL A 470 -6.71 -29.32 21.98
C VAL A 470 -5.45 -30.18 22.04
N LEU A 471 -4.81 -30.21 23.21
CA LEU A 471 -3.62 -31.00 23.46
C LEU A 471 -3.98 -32.48 23.71
N PRO A 472 -3.09 -33.44 23.40
CA PRO A 472 -3.30 -34.84 23.70
C PRO A 472 -3.39 -35.07 25.21
N LEU A 473 -4.13 -36.09 25.61
CA LEU A 473 -4.19 -36.51 27.01
C LEU A 473 -2.84 -37.13 27.41
N LEU A 474 -2.43 -36.87 28.64
CA LEU A 474 -1.17 -37.37 29.19
C LEU A 474 -1.42 -38.47 30.22
N SER A 475 -0.48 -39.41 30.28
CA SER A 475 -0.35 -40.35 31.38
C SER A 475 1.02 -40.25 32.03
N ILE A 476 1.01 -40.18 33.36
CA ILE A 476 2.20 -40.26 34.21
C ILE A 476 2.17 -41.61 34.91
N SER A 477 3.27 -42.35 34.85
CA SER A 477 3.45 -43.60 35.61
C SER A 477 4.72 -43.54 36.44
N LEU A 478 4.60 -43.87 37.72
CA LEU A 478 5.70 -44.07 38.66
C LEU A 478 5.77 -45.56 39.00
N THR A 479 6.85 -46.24 38.62
CA THR A 479 7.05 -47.67 38.90
C THR A 479 8.02 -47.87 40.06
N ASN A 480 7.89 -48.97 40.79
CA ASN A 480 8.73 -49.30 41.96
C ASN A 480 8.72 -48.20 43.03
N VAL A 481 7.55 -47.67 43.37
CA VAL A 481 7.37 -46.67 44.43
C VAL A 481 6.62 -47.24 45.63
N SER A 482 6.77 -46.59 46.79
CA SER A 482 6.06 -46.89 48.02
C SER A 482 5.21 -45.67 48.42
N PRO A 483 3.91 -45.61 48.08
CA PRO A 483 3.05 -44.46 48.36
C PRO A 483 2.73 -44.33 49.85
N LYS A 484 2.96 -43.15 50.42
CA LYS A 484 2.72 -42.83 51.82
C LYS A 484 1.78 -41.64 51.92
N ILE A 485 0.73 -41.77 52.72
CA ILE A 485 -0.17 -40.66 53.04
C ILE A 485 0.42 -39.93 54.26
N LYS A 486 0.64 -38.62 54.15
CA LYS A 486 1.22 -37.84 55.27
C LYS A 486 0.24 -37.64 56.43
N GLN A 487 -1.06 -37.62 56.14
CA GLN A 487 -2.12 -37.50 57.15
C GLN A 487 -2.47 -38.85 57.80
N ASN A 488 -3.05 -38.82 59.00
CA ASN A 488 -3.49 -40.04 59.69
C ASN A 488 -4.73 -40.63 59.00
N ILE A 489 -4.58 -41.81 58.39
CA ILE A 489 -5.60 -42.49 57.58
C ILE A 489 -6.93 -42.68 58.33
N THR A 490 -6.89 -42.92 59.64
CA THR A 490 -8.09 -43.18 60.46
C THR A 490 -8.96 -41.93 60.69
N SER A 491 -8.44 -40.74 60.37
CA SER A 491 -9.15 -39.46 60.54
C SER A 491 -9.70 -38.87 59.23
N ILE A 492 -9.41 -39.50 58.10
CA ILE A 492 -9.73 -39.03 56.75
C ILE A 492 -11.20 -39.32 56.41
N LYS A 493 -11.89 -38.33 55.84
CA LYS A 493 -13.27 -38.43 55.37
C LYS A 493 -13.35 -38.14 53.87
N SER A 494 -14.47 -38.55 53.28
CA SER A 494 -14.78 -38.18 51.89
C SER A 494 -14.80 -36.66 51.72
N GLY A 495 -14.15 -36.16 50.66
CA GLY A 495 -13.97 -34.74 50.38
C GLY A 495 -12.69 -34.13 50.97
N ASP A 496 -11.96 -34.83 51.84
CA ASP A 496 -10.69 -34.34 52.37
C ASP A 496 -9.61 -34.29 51.28
N LYS A 497 -8.73 -33.28 51.37
CA LYS A 497 -7.51 -33.18 50.56
C LYS A 497 -6.37 -33.87 51.30
N ILE A 498 -5.78 -34.87 50.68
CA ILE A 498 -4.68 -35.66 51.26
C ILE A 498 -3.42 -35.52 50.42
N GLU A 499 -2.26 -35.52 51.07
CA GLU A 499 -0.97 -35.44 50.39
C GLU A 499 -0.35 -36.83 50.37
N VAL A 500 -0.05 -37.31 49.17
CA VAL A 500 0.57 -38.61 48.92
C VAL A 500 2.02 -38.37 48.51
N GLU A 501 2.95 -38.95 49.27
CA GLU A 501 4.37 -39.00 48.97
C GLU A 501 4.73 -40.37 48.40
N CYS A 502 5.21 -40.41 47.16
CA CYS A 502 5.68 -41.62 46.51
C CYS A 502 7.18 -41.76 46.74
N VAL A 503 7.57 -42.60 47.70
CA VAL A 503 8.98 -42.85 47.99
C VAL A 503 9.55 -43.82 46.97
N PRO A 504 10.59 -43.46 46.20
CA PRO A 504 11.15 -44.34 45.18
C PRO A 504 11.92 -45.51 45.80
N ASN A 505 11.73 -46.71 45.25
CA ASN A 505 12.56 -47.88 45.54
C ASN A 505 13.62 -48.08 44.43
N LYS A 506 14.54 -49.04 44.61
CA LYS A 506 15.56 -49.35 43.61
C LYS A 506 14.92 -49.69 42.25
N GLY A 507 15.39 -49.07 41.18
CA GLY A 507 14.83 -49.22 39.83
C GLY A 507 13.52 -48.46 39.63
N CYS A 508 13.26 -47.40 40.41
CA CYS A 508 12.15 -46.49 40.18
C CYS A 508 12.27 -45.82 38.82
N GLU A 509 11.17 -45.81 38.06
CA GLU A 509 11.08 -45.12 36.79
C GLU A 509 9.89 -44.17 36.79
N TYR A 510 10.08 -42.99 36.22
CA TYR A 510 9.04 -42.05 35.87
C TYR A 510 8.82 -42.10 34.36
N ILE A 511 7.58 -42.33 33.95
CA ILE A 511 7.20 -42.48 32.54
C ILE A 511 6.11 -41.46 32.26
N LEU A 512 6.35 -40.58 31.29
CA LEU A 512 5.37 -39.65 30.75
C LEU A 512 5.01 -40.06 29.33
N LYS A 513 3.71 -40.20 29.02
CA LYS A 513 3.23 -40.76 27.76
C LYS A 513 2.01 -40.01 27.23
N LEU A 514 1.86 -39.93 25.89
CA LEU A 514 0.61 -39.53 25.25
C LEU A 514 -0.40 -40.69 25.25
N LEU A 515 -1.68 -40.40 25.52
CA LEU A 515 -2.79 -41.36 25.52
C LEU A 515 -3.53 -41.44 24.18
#